data_AF-A0A1W9QHI0-F1
#
_entry.id   AF-A0A1W9QHI0-F1
#
_cell.length_a   1.000
_cell.length_b   1.000
_cell.length_c   1.000
_cell.angle_alpha   90.00
_cell.angle_beta   90.00
_cell.angle_gamma   90.00
#
_symmetry.space_group_name_H-M   'P 1'
#
loop_
_entity.id
_entity.type
_entity.pdbx_description
1 polymer ?
#
loop_
_entity_poly.entity_id
_entity_poly.type
_entity_poly.pdbx_seq_one_letter_code
_entity_poly.pdbx_strand_id
1 'polypeptide(L)'
;MATEAFTPSKKAQNEREAAGFEPKGADISINWEDTPDALMQIRRNKNNSGHGVARVLLSDLEAVRKTSMFATGLYWERRQIPDNPYHGNIIYGVELPKHAVKAGAAFLAASAKIVSE
;
A
#
# COMPACT_ATOMS: atom_id res chain seq x y z
N MET A 1 3.68 24.05 -1.09
CA MET A 1 4.06 22.87 -0.30
C MET A 1 3.32 21.68 -0.89
N ALA A 2 4.00 20.81 -1.64
CA ALA A 2 3.38 19.58 -2.12
C ALA A 2 3.36 18.60 -0.94
N THR A 3 2.21 18.44 -0.30
CA THR A 3 1.99 17.33 0.64
C THR A 3 1.97 16.06 -0.19
N GLU A 4 3.14 15.41 -0.34
CA GLU A 4 3.22 14.09 -0.98
C GLU A 4 2.48 13.09 -0.06
N ALA A 5 1.17 12.99 -0.25
CA ALA A 5 0.26 12.11 0.50
C ALA A 5 0.65 10.62 0.39
N PHE A 6 1.52 10.29 -0.57
CA PHE A 6 2.02 8.95 -0.85
C PHE A 6 3.55 8.95 -0.83
N THR A 7 4.13 9.00 0.37
CA THR A 7 5.57 8.75 0.54
C THR A 7 5.75 7.42 1.29
N PRO A 8 6.28 6.39 0.63
CA PRO A 8 6.63 5.12 1.28
C PRO A 8 7.54 5.34 2.50
N SER A 9 7.32 4.59 3.59
CA SER A 9 8.10 4.76 4.81
C SER A 9 9.41 3.97 4.76
N LYS A 10 10.56 4.63 4.96
CA LYS A 10 11.87 3.95 5.08
C LYS A 10 11.95 3.02 6.30
N LYS A 11 11.19 3.30 7.35
CA LYS A 11 11.22 2.51 8.59
C LYS A 11 10.60 1.12 8.36
N ALA A 12 9.39 1.08 7.79
CA ALA A 12 8.70 -0.17 7.48
C ALA A 12 9.48 -1.03 6.47
N GLN A 13 10.18 -0.39 5.52
CA GLN A 13 11.11 -1.06 4.63
C GLN A 13 12.21 -1.80 5.40
N ASN A 14 12.92 -1.14 6.32
CA ASN A 14 14.00 -1.75 7.08
C ASN A 14 13.54 -2.96 7.92
N GLU A 15 12.36 -2.85 8.56
CA GLU A 15 11.78 -3.93 9.38
C GLU A 15 11.38 -5.16 8.55
N ARG A 16 11.06 -4.96 7.27
CA ARG A 16 10.68 -6.01 6.32
C ARG A 16 11.91 -6.67 5.69
N GLU A 17 12.93 -5.88 5.35
CA GLU A 17 14.24 -6.39 4.91
C GLU A 17 14.87 -7.28 6.00
N ALA A 18 14.79 -6.87 7.27
CA ALA A 18 15.25 -7.68 8.40
C ALA A 18 14.48 -9.01 8.55
N ALA A 19 13.24 -9.08 8.07
CA ALA A 19 12.42 -10.29 8.09
C ALA A 19 12.68 -11.23 6.89
N GLY A 20 13.62 -10.89 6.00
CA GLY A 20 13.98 -11.72 4.84
C GLY A 20 12.93 -11.73 3.73
N PHE A 21 12.04 -10.74 3.69
CA PHE A 21 11.03 -10.65 2.64
C PHE A 21 11.65 -10.15 1.32
N GLU A 22 11.50 -10.95 0.27
CA GLU A 22 11.81 -10.60 -1.11
C GLU A 22 10.47 -10.48 -1.84
N PRO A 23 10.09 -9.33 -2.40
CA PRO A 23 10.91 -8.23 -2.93
C PRO A 23 11.21 -7.05 -1.99
N LYS A 24 12.40 -6.46 -2.19
CA LYS A 24 12.86 -5.23 -1.54
C LYS A 24 12.35 -4.00 -2.25
N GLY A 25 12.17 -2.92 -1.50
CA GLY A 25 11.82 -1.62 -2.04
C GLY A 25 10.82 -0.86 -1.17
N ALA A 26 10.32 0.23 -1.71
CA ALA A 26 9.49 1.18 -1.00
C ALA A 26 8.08 0.61 -0.78
N ASP A 27 7.54 0.67 0.44
CA ASP A 27 6.21 0.14 0.76
C ASP A 27 5.18 1.16 1.25
N ILE A 28 3.92 0.77 1.07
CA ILE A 28 2.75 1.41 1.64
C ILE A 28 1.96 0.36 2.41
N SER A 29 1.79 0.59 3.71
CA SER A 29 0.91 -0.22 4.56
C SER A 29 -0.55 -0.13 4.10
N ILE A 30 -1.20 -1.28 4.01
CA ILE A 30 -2.63 -1.41 3.71
C ILE A 30 -3.31 -2.34 4.72
N ASN A 31 -4.64 -2.32 4.70
CA ASN A 31 -5.46 -3.35 5.33
C ASN A 31 -6.24 -4.10 4.24
N TRP A 32 -6.13 -5.42 4.24
CA TRP A 32 -6.95 -6.30 3.41
C TRP A 32 -8.39 -6.31 3.92
N GLU A 33 -9.32 -5.91 3.07
CA GLU A 33 -10.75 -5.82 3.40
C GLU A 33 -11.50 -7.10 2.99
N ASP A 34 -11.07 -8.24 3.53
CA ASP A 34 -11.74 -9.53 3.25
C ASP A 34 -13.05 -9.67 4.05
N THR A 35 -13.14 -8.98 5.19
CA THR A 35 -14.32 -8.95 6.06
C THR A 35 -14.63 -7.52 6.49
N PRO A 36 -15.89 -7.22 6.88
CA PRO A 36 -16.27 -5.89 7.39
C PRO A 36 -15.45 -5.43 8.61
N ASP A 37 -14.89 -6.36 9.36
CA ASP A 37 -14.07 -6.09 10.56
C ASP A 37 -12.77 -5.35 10.23
N ALA A 38 -12.23 -5.50 9.01
CA ALA A 38 -11.02 -4.80 8.58
C ALA A 38 -11.19 -3.28 8.61
N LEU A 39 -12.35 -2.79 8.16
CA LEU A 39 -12.71 -1.38 8.18
C LEU A 39 -12.93 -0.89 9.62
N MET A 40 -13.51 -1.71 10.49
CA MET A 40 -13.61 -1.36 11.90
C MET A 40 -12.24 -1.23 12.56
N GLN A 41 -11.31 -2.15 12.27
CA GLN A 41 -9.96 -2.12 12.82
C GLN A 41 -9.18 -0.87 12.39
N ILE A 42 -9.25 -0.50 11.11
CA ILE A 42 -8.56 0.72 10.63
C ILE A 42 -9.18 1.99 11.23
N ARG A 43 -10.51 2.05 11.38
CA ARG A 43 -11.23 3.18 12.00
C ARG A 43 -10.95 3.33 13.50
N ARG A 44 -10.66 2.22 14.21
CA ARG A 44 -10.24 2.24 15.62
C ARG A 44 -8.85 2.85 15.81
N ASN A 45 -7.96 2.68 14.84
CA ASN A 45 -6.64 3.30 14.87
C ASN A 45 -6.67 4.72 14.26
N LYS A 46 -7.05 5.72 15.07
CA LYS A 46 -7.15 7.12 14.64
C LYS A 46 -5.83 7.72 14.15
N ASN A 47 -4.68 7.19 14.56
CA ASN A 47 -3.39 7.65 14.04
C ASN A 47 -3.24 7.32 12.55
N ASN A 48 -3.86 6.22 12.08
CA ASN A 48 -3.81 5.81 10.68
C ASN A 48 -5.02 6.31 9.87
N SER A 49 -6.20 6.37 10.48
CA SER A 49 -7.46 6.75 9.80
C SER A 49 -7.89 8.20 10.00
N GLY A 50 -7.15 9.00 10.77
CA GLY A 50 -7.51 10.38 11.11
C GLY A 50 -7.65 11.32 9.91
N HIS A 51 -7.08 10.95 8.76
CA HIS A 51 -7.18 11.69 7.49
C HIS A 51 -8.20 11.09 6.51
N GLY A 52 -8.93 10.07 6.93
CA GLY A 52 -9.88 9.32 6.10
C GLY A 52 -9.37 7.93 5.73
N VAL A 53 -10.24 7.17 5.06
CA VAL A 53 -9.95 5.83 4.56
C VAL A 53 -10.34 5.78 3.09
N ALA A 54 -9.47 5.22 2.26
CA ALA A 54 -9.74 4.99 0.85
C ALA A 54 -9.61 3.51 0.52
N ARG A 55 -10.46 3.04 -0.39
CA ARG A 55 -10.51 1.65 -0.86
C ARG A 55 -9.96 1.58 -2.27
N VAL A 56 -9.05 0.64 -2.51
CA VAL A 56 -8.54 0.28 -3.83
C VAL A 56 -8.90 -1.18 -4.09
N LEU A 57 -9.40 -1.50 -5.28
CA LEU A 57 -9.69 -2.89 -5.63
C LEU A 57 -8.40 -3.60 -6.03
N LEU A 58 -8.30 -4.89 -5.70
CA LEU A 58 -7.17 -5.72 -6.15
C LEU A 58 -7.07 -5.77 -7.68
N SER A 59 -8.21 -5.74 -8.38
CA SER A 59 -8.26 -5.67 -9.85
C SER A 59 -7.59 -4.42 -10.41
N ASP A 60 -7.64 -3.29 -9.68
CA ASP A 60 -6.99 -2.04 -10.10
C ASP A 60 -5.47 -2.17 -9.96
N LEU A 61 -4.99 -2.76 -8.85
CA LEU A 61 -3.57 -3.08 -8.65
C LEU A 61 -3.03 -4.04 -9.72
N GLU A 62 -3.81 -5.07 -10.05
CA GLU A 62 -3.48 -6.00 -11.13
C GLU A 62 -3.43 -5.32 -12.49
N ALA A 63 -4.35 -4.40 -12.77
CA ALA A 63 -4.36 -3.63 -14.01
C ALA A 63 -3.09 -2.75 -14.14
N VAL A 64 -2.68 -2.09 -13.06
CA VAL A 64 -1.41 -1.33 -13.02
C VAL A 64 -0.22 -2.24 -13.30
N ARG A 65 -0.15 -3.38 -12.60
CA ARG A 65 0.94 -4.34 -12.74
C ARG A 65 1.06 -4.88 -14.17
N LYS A 66 -0.03 -5.00 -14.92
CA LYS A 66 -0.02 -5.47 -16.32
C LYS A 66 0.57 -4.45 -17.31
N THR A 67 0.75 -3.19 -16.91
CA THR A 67 1.42 -2.21 -17.77
C THR A 67 2.93 -2.51 -17.84
N SER A 68 3.56 -2.24 -18.98
CA SER A 68 4.99 -2.53 -19.20
C SER A 68 5.91 -1.87 -18.18
N MET A 69 5.50 -0.73 -17.60
CA MET A 69 6.24 0.00 -16.59
C MET A 69 6.30 -0.70 -15.23
N PHE A 70 5.29 -1.50 -14.87
CA PHE A 70 5.16 -2.16 -13.55
C PHE A 70 5.16 -3.68 -13.63
N ALA A 71 5.29 -4.26 -14.83
CA ALA A 71 5.28 -5.71 -15.07
C ALA A 71 6.25 -6.46 -14.16
N THR A 72 7.41 -5.86 -13.93
CA THR A 72 8.39 -6.23 -12.91
C THR A 72 8.50 -5.05 -11.95
N GLY A 73 8.29 -5.26 -10.65
CA GLY A 73 8.47 -4.20 -9.66
C GLY A 73 7.24 -3.73 -8.90
N LEU A 74 6.02 -4.11 -9.27
CA LEU A 74 4.86 -3.88 -8.40
C LEU A 74 4.40 -5.19 -7.75
N TYR A 75 4.45 -5.21 -6.42
CA TYR A 75 4.11 -6.38 -5.61
C TYR A 75 3.18 -5.99 -4.48
N TRP A 76 2.57 -6.98 -3.84
CA TRP A 76 1.80 -6.81 -2.63
C TRP A 76 1.88 -8.07 -1.78
N GLU A 77 1.74 -7.91 -0.47
CA GLU A 77 1.77 -9.01 0.48
C GLU A 77 0.68 -8.89 1.54
N ARG A 78 0.37 -10.02 2.17
CA ARG A 78 -0.35 -10.06 3.43
C ARG A 78 0.66 -10.38 4.53
N ARG A 79 0.75 -9.51 5.52
CA ARG A 79 1.65 -9.64 6.66
C ARG A 79 0.88 -9.36 7.92
N GLN A 80 0.28 -10.39 8.51
CA GLN A 80 -0.43 -10.22 9.77
C GLN A 80 0.56 -9.81 10.87
N ILE A 81 0.21 -8.79 11.63
CA ILE A 81 0.96 -8.35 12.81
C ILE A 81 0.07 -8.53 14.05
N PRO A 82 0.65 -8.67 15.27
CA PRO A 82 -0.10 -9.03 16.47
C PRO A 82 -1.36 -8.21 16.73
N ASP A 83 -1.34 -6.91 16.40
CA ASP A 83 -2.46 -5.99 16.63
C ASP A 83 -3.28 -5.65 15.36
N ASN A 84 -2.94 -6.21 14.21
CA ASN A 84 -3.65 -5.97 12.95
C ASN A 84 -3.60 -7.21 12.03
N PRO A 85 -4.61 -8.11 12.12
CA PRO A 85 -4.66 -9.32 11.30
C PRO A 85 -4.97 -9.04 9.82
N TYR A 86 -5.36 -7.81 9.50
CA TYR A 86 -5.64 -7.35 8.13
C TYR A 86 -4.42 -6.70 7.48
N HIS A 87 -3.31 -6.52 8.19
CA HIS A 87 -2.16 -5.80 7.67
C HIS A 87 -1.56 -6.49 6.43
N GLY A 88 -1.18 -5.65 5.47
CA GLY A 88 -0.42 -6.01 4.29
C GLY A 88 0.31 -4.80 3.77
N ASN A 89 1.01 -4.99 2.66
CA ASN A 89 1.80 -3.93 2.03
C ASN A 89 1.64 -3.96 0.52
N ILE A 90 1.65 -2.78 -0.11
CA ILE A 90 1.95 -2.60 -1.53
C ILE A 90 3.42 -2.22 -1.62
N ILE A 91 4.16 -2.87 -2.52
CA ILE A 91 5.62 -2.77 -2.59
C ILE A 91 6.02 -2.36 -4.01
N TYR A 92 6.78 -1.28 -4.07
CA TYR A 92 7.48 -0.82 -5.25
C TYR A 92 8.93 -1.31 -5.19
N GLY A 93 9.25 -2.29 -6.04
CA GLY A 93 10.56 -2.90 -6.18
C GLY A 93 11.66 -1.89 -6.46
N VAL A 94 12.88 -2.18 -6.00
CA VAL A 94 14.07 -1.34 -6.21
C VAL A 94 14.43 -1.14 -7.69
N GLU A 95 13.95 -2.03 -8.56
CA GLU A 95 14.07 -1.96 -10.01
C GLU A 95 13.17 -0.87 -10.63
N LEU A 96 12.12 -0.42 -9.92
CA LEU A 96 11.26 0.63 -10.43
C LEU A 96 11.97 1.99 -10.35
N PRO A 97 12.07 2.73 -11.46
CA PRO A 97 12.61 4.07 -11.42
C PRO A 97 11.68 4.98 -10.59
N LYS A 98 12.24 6.00 -9.93
CA LYS A 98 11.50 6.90 -9.04
C LYS A 98 10.24 7.52 -9.67
N HIS A 99 10.28 7.81 -10.98
CA HIS A 99 9.12 8.34 -11.70
C HIS A 99 8.00 7.29 -11.86
N ALA A 100 8.34 6.01 -12.03
CA ALA A 100 7.36 4.93 -12.04
C ALA A 100 6.71 4.78 -10.67
N VAL A 101 7.48 4.82 -9.57
CA VAL A 101 6.92 4.81 -8.21
C VAL A 101 5.89 5.93 -8.03
N LYS A 102 6.21 7.16 -8.47
CA LYS A 102 5.27 8.29 -8.43
C LYS A 102 4.04 8.09 -9.31
N ALA A 103 4.20 7.57 -10.52
CA ALA A 103 3.09 7.28 -11.42
C ALA A 103 2.16 6.19 -10.85
N GLY A 104 2.73 5.15 -10.24
CA GLY A 104 1.96 4.08 -9.59
C GLY A 104 1.16 4.62 -8.41
N ALA A 105 1.79 5.41 -7.54
CA ALA A 105 1.09 6.06 -6.43
C ALA A 105 -0.05 6.97 -6.91
N ALA A 106 0.17 7.75 -7.97
CA ALA A 106 -0.85 8.61 -8.54
C ALA A 106 -2.03 7.82 -9.13
N PHE A 107 -1.75 6.69 -9.82
CA PHE A 107 -2.80 5.82 -10.33
C PHE A 107 -3.64 5.24 -9.19
N LEU A 108 -3.00 4.72 -8.13
CA LEU A 108 -3.71 4.16 -6.98
C LEU A 108 -4.57 5.21 -6.30
N ALA A 109 -4.07 6.43 -6.16
CA ALA A 109 -4.85 7.54 -5.62
C ALA A 109 -6.07 7.87 -6.51
N ALA A 110 -5.91 7.81 -7.84
CA ALA A 110 -6.99 8.09 -8.79
C ALA A 110 -8.04 6.96 -8.87
N SER A 111 -7.64 5.71 -8.67
CA SER A 111 -8.55 4.56 -8.65
C SER A 111 -9.24 4.36 -7.29
N ALA A 112 -8.69 4.96 -6.23
CA ALA A 112 -9.21 4.81 -4.89
C ALA A 112 -10.59 5.47 -4.72
N LYS A 113 -11.48 4.77 -4.02
CA LYS A 113 -12.78 5.31 -3.60
C LYS A 113 -12.72 5.70 -2.14
N ILE A 114 -13.06 6.95 -1.84
CA ILE A 114 -13.17 7.42 -0.45
C ILE A 114 -14.29 6.61 0.22
N VAL A 115 -13.99 6.04 1.37
CA VAL A 115 -14.98 5.36 2.20
C VAL A 115 -15.61 6.42 3.09
N SER A 116 -16.82 6.86 2.75
CA SER A 116 -17.60 7.77 3.60
C SER A 116 -17.96 7.10 4.93
N GLU A 117 -18.16 7.91 5.97
CA GLU A 117 -18.50 7.43 7.32
C GLU A 117 -19.77 6.56 7.33
#